data_AF-A0A7X7TQJ4-F1
#
_entry.id   AF-A0A7X7TQJ4-F1
#
_cell.length_a   1.000
_cell.length_b   1.000
_cell.length_c   1.000
_cell.angle_alpha   90.00
_cell.angle_beta   90.00
_cell.angle_gamma   90.00
#
_symmetry.space_group_name_H-M   'P 1'
#
loop_
_entity.id
_entity.type
_entity.pdbx_description
1 polymer ?
#
loop_
_entity_poly.entity_id
_entity_poly.type
_entity_poly.pdbx_seq_one_letter_code
_entity_poly.pdbx_strand_id
1 'polypeptide(L)'
;MKKTVSFFIVFIAFIASSLSFPVFSQEKGKASFYAHKMQGRKTSSGEPYHSDSLTCAHRSYPFGTLLMVKNPKNEKMVVVKVTDRGPFKKNRLIDLSYAAAKQLGIIRQGIAEIELKEWEFSPTPPIQSFDIKKLALPVETTIDISKKLIATYLKNHRMNRSSALD
;
A
#
# COMPACT_ATOMS: atom_id res chain seq x y z
N MET A 1 39.32 -16.66 33.86
CA MET A 1 37.87 -16.69 33.53
C MET A 1 37.21 -15.31 33.36
N LYS A 2 37.76 -14.19 33.84
CA LYS A 2 37.15 -12.84 33.66
C LYS A 2 37.41 -12.18 32.29
N LYS A 3 38.51 -12.54 31.60
CA LYS A 3 38.90 -11.95 30.30
C LYS A 3 38.09 -12.50 29.09
N THR A 4 37.61 -13.73 29.17
CA THR A 4 36.83 -14.38 28.09
C THR A 4 35.40 -13.87 28.00
N VAL A 5 34.77 -13.54 29.14
CA VAL A 5 33.44 -12.92 29.19
C VAL A 5 33.45 -11.51 28.60
N SER A 6 34.52 -10.74 28.85
CA SER A 6 34.69 -9.40 28.30
C SER A 6 34.82 -9.38 26.77
N PHE A 7 35.47 -10.39 26.18
CA PHE A 7 35.60 -10.49 24.72
C PHE A 7 34.26 -10.82 24.05
N PHE A 8 33.43 -11.65 24.68
CA PHE A 8 32.09 -11.98 24.20
C PHE A 8 31.15 -10.77 24.21
N ILE A 9 31.23 -9.93 25.26
CA ILE A 9 30.39 -8.72 25.36
C ILE A 9 30.77 -7.70 24.27
N VAL A 10 32.07 -7.51 24.01
CA VAL A 10 32.54 -6.62 22.94
C VAL A 10 32.15 -7.15 21.55
N PHE A 11 32.19 -8.47 21.35
CA PHE A 11 31.77 -9.11 20.10
C PHE A 11 30.26 -8.98 19.85
N ILE A 12 29.42 -9.15 20.88
CA ILE A 12 27.98 -8.93 20.79
C ILE A 12 27.66 -7.46 20.48
N ALA A 13 28.37 -6.51 21.10
CA ALA A 13 28.21 -5.09 20.81
C ALA A 13 28.62 -4.71 19.37
N PHE A 14 29.66 -5.37 18.82
CA PHE A 14 30.09 -5.18 17.44
C PHE A 14 29.07 -5.71 16.42
N ILE A 15 28.46 -6.88 16.68
CA ILE A 15 27.37 -7.40 15.85
C ILE A 15 26.14 -6.51 15.94
N ALA A 16 25.76 -6.05 17.13
CA ALA A 16 24.61 -5.15 17.31
C ALA A 16 24.79 -3.81 16.56
N SER A 17 26.02 -3.29 16.49
CA SER A 17 26.36 -2.07 15.72
C SER A 17 26.29 -2.25 14.20
N SER A 18 26.22 -3.49 13.70
CA SER A 18 26.18 -3.81 12.27
C SER A 18 24.75 -3.96 11.73
N LEU A 19 23.73 -3.90 12.58
CA LEU A 19 22.32 -3.90 12.16
C LEU A 19 21.85 -2.47 11.85
N SER A 20 22.15 -1.98 10.65
CA SER A 20 21.46 -0.80 10.10
C SER A 20 20.14 -1.24 9.48
N PHE A 21 19.04 -1.01 10.17
CA PHE A 21 17.72 -1.15 9.55
C PHE A 21 17.46 0.05 8.64
N PRO A 22 17.09 -0.15 7.37
CA PRO A 22 16.65 0.97 6.54
C PRO A 22 15.36 1.52 7.13
N VAL A 23 15.43 2.73 7.71
CA VAL A 23 14.23 3.48 8.07
C VAL A 23 13.59 3.92 6.75
N PHE A 24 12.44 3.34 6.41
CA PHE A 24 11.63 3.82 5.28
C PHE A 24 11.07 5.20 5.62
N SER A 25 11.87 6.23 5.33
CA SER A 25 11.49 7.62 5.55
C SER A 25 10.51 8.04 4.46
N GLN A 26 9.39 8.62 4.87
CA GLN A 26 8.49 9.31 3.96
C GLN A 26 9.04 10.71 3.70
N GLU A 27 9.42 10.99 2.45
CA GLU A 27 9.94 12.28 2.03
C GLU A 27 8.82 13.16 1.45
N LYS A 28 8.92 14.47 1.64
CA LYS A 28 8.00 15.46 1.05
C LYS A 28 8.78 16.42 0.17
N GLY A 29 8.20 16.78 -0.97
CA GLY A 29 8.79 17.78 -1.86
C GLY A 29 8.09 17.86 -3.20
N LYS A 30 8.69 18.55 -4.17
CA LYS A 30 8.06 18.80 -5.47
C LYS A 30 8.43 17.75 -6.51
N ALA A 31 7.43 17.23 -7.21
CA ALA A 31 7.61 16.50 -8.46
C ALA A 31 7.51 17.43 -9.66
N SER A 32 8.30 17.15 -10.69
CA SER A 32 8.02 17.60 -12.06
C SER A 32 8.07 16.40 -13.01
N PHE A 33 8.08 16.63 -14.33
CA PHE A 33 8.19 15.54 -15.30
C PHE A 33 9.02 15.93 -16.52
N TYR A 34 9.54 14.92 -17.22
CA TYR A 34 10.35 15.11 -18.41
C TYR A 34 9.59 15.78 -19.55
N ALA A 35 10.29 16.67 -20.26
CA ALA A 35 9.78 17.23 -21.51
C ALA A 35 9.75 16.15 -22.61
N HIS A 36 8.84 16.29 -23.58
CA HIS A 36 8.67 15.35 -24.69
C HIS A 36 9.98 15.08 -25.46
N LYS A 37 10.86 16.07 -25.61
CA LYS A 37 12.16 15.94 -26.28
C LYS A 37 13.14 14.95 -25.63
N MET A 38 12.82 14.47 -24.43
CA MET A 38 13.64 13.48 -23.74
C MET A 38 13.46 12.06 -24.30
N GLN A 39 12.37 11.79 -25.05
CA GLN A 39 12.06 10.48 -25.62
C GLN A 39 13.28 9.87 -26.35
N GLY A 40 13.60 8.62 -26.01
CA GLY A 40 14.71 7.85 -26.60
C GLY A 40 16.11 8.23 -26.13
N ARG A 41 16.28 9.29 -25.32
CA ARG A 41 17.60 9.64 -24.77
C ARG A 41 18.01 8.63 -23.70
N LYS A 42 19.29 8.26 -23.66
CA LYS A 42 19.83 7.41 -22.58
C LYS A 42 19.67 8.11 -21.23
N THR A 43 19.15 7.38 -20.25
CA THR A 43 19.16 7.76 -18.84
C THR A 43 20.48 7.37 -18.17
N SER A 44 20.65 7.77 -16.91
CA SER A 44 21.82 7.39 -16.10
C SER A 44 21.89 5.89 -15.76
N SER A 45 20.78 5.14 -15.86
CA SER A 45 20.82 3.67 -15.80
C SER A 45 21.35 3.02 -17.09
N GLY A 46 21.48 3.80 -18.17
CA GLY A 46 21.89 3.32 -19.49
C GLY A 46 20.74 2.93 -20.43
N GLU A 47 19.53 2.76 -19.89
CA GLU A 47 18.32 2.48 -20.68
C GLU A 47 17.82 3.75 -21.40
N PRO A 48 17.27 3.65 -22.62
CA PRO A 48 16.58 4.79 -23.25
C PRO A 48 15.33 5.20 -22.45
N TYR A 49 15.08 6.50 -22.34
CA TYR A 49 13.87 7.02 -21.73
C TYR A 49 12.66 6.81 -22.65
N HIS A 50 11.57 6.32 -22.05
CA HIS A 50 10.28 6.10 -22.70
C HIS A 50 9.20 6.84 -21.93
N SER A 51 8.44 7.70 -22.63
CA SER A 51 7.44 8.58 -22.03
C SER A 51 6.19 7.85 -21.52
N ASP A 52 5.93 6.66 -22.06
CA ASP A 52 4.87 5.72 -21.70
C ASP A 52 5.24 4.81 -20.51
N SER A 53 6.53 4.70 -20.15
CA SER A 53 6.99 3.93 -19.01
C SER A 53 6.74 4.63 -17.68
N LEU A 54 6.55 3.86 -16.59
CA LEU A 54 6.43 4.38 -15.23
C LEU A 54 7.79 4.48 -14.54
N THR A 55 8.59 5.44 -14.98
CA THR A 55 9.95 5.68 -14.46
C THR A 55 10.13 7.08 -13.90
N CYS A 56 11.24 7.30 -13.18
CA CYS A 56 11.63 8.59 -12.63
C CYS A 56 13.16 8.80 -12.54
N ALA A 57 13.55 10.06 -12.37
CA ALA A 57 14.86 10.49 -11.92
C ALA A 57 14.85 10.77 -10.42
N HIS A 58 15.82 10.22 -9.69
CA HIS A 58 16.05 10.53 -8.28
C HIS A 58 17.54 10.63 -7.95
N ARG A 59 17.91 11.43 -6.95
CA ARG A 59 19.30 11.78 -6.63
C ARG A 59 20.09 10.61 -6.04
N SER A 60 19.51 9.93 -5.06
CA SER A 60 20.22 8.99 -4.19
C SER A 60 19.71 7.55 -4.26
N TYR A 61 18.39 7.33 -4.35
CA TYR A 61 17.84 5.97 -4.48
C TYR A 61 18.56 5.13 -5.55
N PRO A 62 18.89 3.85 -5.26
CA PRO A 62 19.47 2.94 -6.24
C PRO A 62 18.62 2.82 -7.50
N PHE A 63 19.25 2.52 -8.63
CA PHE A 63 18.49 2.21 -9.84
C PHE A 63 17.71 0.92 -9.64
N GLY A 64 16.47 0.87 -10.15
CA GLY A 64 15.56 -0.26 -9.95
C GLY A 64 14.68 -0.16 -8.71
N THR A 65 15.00 0.72 -7.75
CA THR A 65 14.12 0.98 -6.60
C THR A 65 12.74 1.42 -7.08
N LEU A 66 11.70 0.84 -6.49
CA LEU A 66 10.32 1.24 -6.71
C LEU A 66 9.92 2.26 -5.66
N LEU A 67 9.34 3.36 -6.11
CA LEU A 67 8.88 4.44 -5.25
C LEU A 67 7.39 4.66 -5.46
N MET A 68 6.63 4.75 -4.38
CA MET A 68 5.26 5.25 -4.44
C MET A 68 5.27 6.76 -4.28
N VAL A 69 4.71 7.45 -5.27
CA VAL A 69 4.54 8.90 -5.31
C VAL A 69 3.06 9.19 -5.09
N LYS A 70 2.74 9.96 -4.05
CA LYS A 70 1.38 10.41 -3.74
C LYS A 70 1.26 11.91 -3.96
N ASN A 71 0.19 12.35 -4.62
CA ASN A 71 -0.19 13.75 -4.67
C ASN A 71 -1.30 14.00 -3.63
N PRO A 72 -1.00 14.64 -2.49
CA PRO A 72 -1.97 14.84 -1.41
C PRO A 72 -3.11 15.82 -1.79
N LYS A 73 -3.00 16.54 -2.91
CA LYS A 73 -4.07 17.44 -3.37
C LYS A 73 -5.23 16.69 -4.01
N ASN A 74 -4.97 15.55 -4.65
CA ASN A 74 -5.98 14.78 -5.38
C ASN A 74 -6.03 13.30 -4.95
N GLU A 75 -5.26 12.93 -3.92
CA GLU A 75 -5.10 11.58 -3.37
C GLU A 75 -4.65 10.51 -4.38
N LYS A 76 -4.22 10.90 -5.58
CA LYS A 76 -3.71 9.96 -6.58
C LYS A 76 -2.31 9.50 -6.22
N MET A 77 -2.03 8.25 -6.55
CA MET A 77 -0.74 7.61 -6.33
C MET A 77 -0.26 6.92 -7.60
N VAL A 78 1.06 6.85 -7.78
CA VAL A 78 1.69 6.07 -8.84
C VAL A 78 2.97 5.44 -8.30
N VAL A 79 3.23 4.19 -8.69
CA VAL A 79 4.50 3.51 -8.40
C VAL A 79 5.40 3.67 -9.61
N VAL A 80 6.65 4.09 -9.38
CA VAL A 80 7.64 4.35 -10.44
C VAL A 80 8.97 3.68 -10.13
N LYS A 81 9.67 3.25 -11.18
CA LYS A 81 11.04 2.71 -11.09
C LYS A 81 12.07 3.82 -11.25
N VAL A 82 13.07 3.87 -10.37
CA VAL A 82 14.21 4.79 -10.50
C VAL A 82 15.11 4.32 -11.64
N THR A 83 15.25 5.13 -12.70
CA THR A 83 16.08 4.81 -13.88
C THR A 83 17.06 5.92 -14.24
N ASP A 84 16.99 7.06 -13.58
CA ASP A 84 17.82 8.22 -13.93
C ASP A 84 18.26 9.00 -12.68
N ARG A 85 19.22 9.91 -12.87
CA ARG A 85 19.75 10.79 -11.84
C ARG A 85 19.25 12.22 -12.04
N GLY A 86 19.08 12.90 -10.91
CA GLY A 86 18.45 14.21 -10.84
C GLY A 86 17.28 14.17 -9.85
N PRO A 87 16.42 15.19 -9.82
CA PRO A 87 16.51 16.45 -10.55
C PRO A 87 17.74 17.26 -10.11
N PHE A 88 18.37 18.07 -10.96
CA PHE A 88 19.49 18.93 -10.52
C PHE A 88 19.07 20.33 -10.09
N LYS A 89 17.82 20.73 -10.38
CA LYS A 89 17.31 22.01 -9.88
C LYS A 89 17.07 21.91 -8.37
N LYS A 90 17.46 22.98 -7.66
CA LYS A 90 17.11 23.18 -6.26
C LYS A 90 15.57 23.13 -6.13
N ASN A 91 15.05 22.50 -5.07
CA ASN A 91 13.62 22.37 -4.74
C ASN A 91 12.77 21.42 -5.60
N ARG A 92 13.36 20.47 -6.37
CA ARG A 92 12.61 19.33 -6.94
C ARG A 92 13.13 18.03 -6.33
N LEU A 93 12.23 17.22 -5.82
CA LEU A 93 12.53 15.93 -5.22
C LEU A 93 12.68 14.85 -6.31
N ILE A 94 11.78 14.84 -7.29
CA ILE A 94 11.68 13.78 -8.30
C ILE A 94 11.26 14.34 -9.66
N ASP A 95 11.81 13.81 -10.76
CA ASP A 95 11.37 14.09 -12.13
C ASP A 95 10.73 12.81 -12.70
N LEU A 96 9.43 12.86 -12.98
CA LEU A 96 8.64 11.72 -13.44
C LEU A 96 8.68 11.57 -14.96
N SER A 97 8.44 10.36 -15.43
CA SER A 97 7.96 10.10 -16.80
C SER A 97 6.62 10.80 -17.07
N TYR A 98 6.31 11.03 -18.36
CA TYR A 98 5.05 11.65 -18.76
C TYR A 98 3.84 10.79 -18.35
N ALA A 99 3.91 9.47 -18.56
CA ALA A 99 2.87 8.54 -18.14
C ALA A 99 2.63 8.58 -16.63
N ALA A 100 3.68 8.56 -15.81
CA ALA A 100 3.53 8.65 -14.36
C ALA A 100 2.93 9.99 -13.94
N ALA A 101 3.37 11.10 -14.53
CA ALA A 101 2.81 12.42 -14.27
C ALA A 101 1.33 12.54 -14.69
N LYS A 102 0.94 11.87 -15.78
CA LYS A 102 -0.45 11.77 -16.24
C LYS A 102 -1.32 11.00 -15.24
N GLN A 103 -0.84 9.85 -14.76
CA GLN A 103 -1.54 9.06 -13.75
C GLN A 103 -1.66 9.82 -12.42
N LEU A 104 -0.59 10.48 -11.99
CA LEU A 104 -0.57 11.32 -10.78
C LEU A 104 -1.42 12.60 -10.91
N GLY A 105 -1.79 12.98 -12.14
CA GLY A 105 -2.68 14.10 -12.41
C GLY A 105 -2.01 15.47 -12.30
N ILE A 106 -0.74 15.58 -12.69
CA ILE A 106 0.05 16.82 -12.57
C ILE A 106 0.41 17.49 -13.92
N ILE A 107 -0.07 16.93 -15.04
CA ILE A 107 0.27 17.40 -16.40
C ILE A 107 -0.06 18.88 -16.60
N ARG A 108 -1.23 19.33 -16.13
CA ARG A 108 -1.67 20.73 -16.31
C ARG A 108 -0.88 21.69 -15.42
N GLN A 109 -0.46 21.24 -14.24
CA GLN A 109 0.25 22.05 -13.24
C GLN A 109 1.74 22.14 -13.56
N GLY A 110 2.32 21.14 -14.25
CA GLY A 110 3.75 21.04 -14.51
C GLY A 110 4.54 20.54 -13.30
N ILE A 111 4.26 21.11 -12.13
CA ILE A 111 4.91 20.85 -10.84
C ILE A 111 3.85 20.66 -9.76
N ALA A 112 4.05 19.72 -8.84
CA ALA A 112 3.17 19.51 -7.69
C ALA A 112 3.95 19.11 -6.44
N GLU A 113 3.44 19.47 -5.26
CA GLU A 113 3.89 18.87 -3.99
C GLU A 113 3.45 17.41 -3.95
N ILE A 114 4.36 16.54 -3.50
CA ILE A 114 4.14 15.10 -3.38
C ILE A 114 4.70 14.56 -2.06
N GLU A 115 4.21 13.39 -1.70
CA GLU A 115 4.79 12.53 -0.68
C GLU A 115 5.40 11.32 -1.38
N LEU A 116 6.63 10.97 -1.00
CA LEU A 116 7.43 9.91 -1.60
C LEU A 116 7.78 8.88 -0.54
N LYS A 117 7.68 7.60 -0.88
CA LYS A 117 8.23 6.52 -0.07
C LYS A 117 8.65 5.36 -0.95
N GLU A 118 9.54 4.53 -0.44
CA GLU A 118 9.87 3.26 -1.09
C GLU A 118 8.64 2.35 -1.13
N TRP A 119 8.47 1.64 -2.23
CA TRP A 119 7.39 0.71 -2.47
C TRP A 119 7.94 -0.71 -2.44
N GLU A 120 7.50 -1.48 -1.45
CA GLU A 120 7.72 -2.92 -1.41
C GLU A 120 6.44 -3.64 -1.78
N PHE A 121 6.57 -4.62 -2.66
CA PHE A 121 5.48 -5.55 -2.92
C PHE A 121 5.35 -6.51 -1.73
N SER A 122 4.22 -6.47 -1.02
CA SER A 122 3.87 -7.49 -0.02
C SER A 122 3.05 -8.59 -0.68
N PRO A 123 3.58 -9.81 -0.84
CA PRO A 123 2.84 -10.92 -1.45
C PRO A 123 1.70 -11.41 -0.57
N THR A 124 1.74 -11.13 0.74
CA THR A 124 0.64 -11.37 1.64
C THR A 124 -0.39 -10.26 1.48
N PRO A 125 -1.63 -10.56 1.06
CA PRO A 125 -2.70 -9.58 1.18
C PRO A 125 -2.80 -9.15 2.64
N PRO A 126 -3.05 -7.86 2.94
CA PRO A 126 -3.33 -7.46 4.31
C PRO A 126 -4.45 -8.37 4.81
N ILE A 127 -4.22 -9.05 5.94
CA ILE A 127 -5.25 -9.82 6.62
C ILE A 127 -6.31 -8.79 7.01
N GLN A 128 -7.32 -8.62 6.16
CA GLN A 128 -8.53 -7.96 6.59
C GLN A 128 -9.08 -8.86 7.68
N SER A 129 -9.20 -8.32 8.89
CA SER A 129 -9.96 -8.98 9.93
C SER A 129 -11.36 -9.15 9.39
N PHE A 130 -11.65 -10.35 8.88
CA PHE A 130 -12.99 -10.71 8.51
C PHE A 130 -13.80 -10.68 9.80
N ASP A 131 -14.79 -9.79 9.85
CA ASP A 131 -15.74 -9.77 10.94
C ASP A 131 -16.54 -11.08 10.87
N ILE A 132 -16.09 -12.06 11.63
CA ILE A 132 -16.66 -13.41 11.66
C ILE A 132 -18.12 -13.35 12.11
N LYS A 133 -18.53 -12.29 12.82
CA LYS A 133 -19.93 -12.07 13.21
C LYS A 133 -20.80 -11.64 12.03
N LYS A 134 -20.24 -10.96 11.01
CA LYS A 134 -20.96 -10.63 9.76
C LYS A 134 -21.10 -11.81 8.81
N LEU A 135 -20.21 -12.79 8.92
CA LEU A 135 -20.22 -14.01 8.10
C LEU A 135 -20.94 -15.17 8.76
N ALA A 136 -21.26 -15.07 10.05
CA ALA A 136 -22.09 -16.04 10.74
C ALA A 136 -23.48 -16.03 10.10
N LEU A 137 -23.73 -16.97 9.20
CA LEU A 137 -25.08 -17.29 8.77
C LEU A 137 -25.90 -17.61 10.03
N PRO A 138 -27.09 -17.01 10.21
CA PRO A 138 -27.98 -17.39 11.29
C PRO A 138 -28.44 -18.82 11.00
N VAL A 139 -27.74 -19.80 11.56
CA VAL A 139 -28.18 -21.20 11.55
C VAL A 139 -29.23 -21.31 12.64
N GLU A 140 -30.52 -21.32 12.25
CA GLU A 140 -31.59 -21.68 13.19
C GLU A 140 -31.24 -23.06 13.77
N THR A 141 -31.14 -23.15 15.10
CA THR A 141 -30.82 -24.42 15.76
C THR A 141 -31.99 -25.39 15.61
N THR A 142 -31.75 -26.70 15.73
CA THR A 142 -32.81 -27.72 15.76
C THR A 142 -33.85 -27.44 16.86
N ILE A 143 -33.44 -26.75 17.92
CA ILE A 143 -34.29 -26.30 19.02
C ILE A 143 -35.18 -25.12 18.59
N ASP A 144 -34.66 -24.16 17.83
CA ASP A 144 -35.44 -23.04 17.33
C ASP A 144 -36.46 -23.49 16.28
N ILE A 145 -36.05 -24.41 15.40
CA ILE A 145 -36.94 -25.02 14.39
C ILE A 145 -38.07 -25.78 15.07
N SER A 146 -37.78 -26.61 16.08
CA SER A 146 -38.81 -27.37 16.81
C SER A 146 -39.75 -26.46 17.60
N LYS A 147 -39.25 -25.42 18.26
CA LYS A 147 -40.10 -24.43 18.94
C LYS A 147 -41.03 -23.70 17.96
N LYS A 148 -40.52 -23.31 16.79
CA LYS A 148 -41.31 -22.62 15.74
C LYS A 148 -42.39 -23.54 15.16
N LEU A 149 -42.07 -24.81 14.91
CA LEU A 149 -43.03 -25.83 14.49
C LEU A 149 -44.11 -26.06 15.55
N ILE A 150 -43.73 -26.22 16.81
CA ILE A 150 -44.68 -26.41 17.93
C ILE A 150 -45.57 -25.17 18.09
N ALA A 151 -45.00 -23.96 18.06
CA ALA A 151 -45.77 -22.72 18.14
C ALA A 151 -46.77 -22.58 16.98
N THR A 152 -46.36 -22.95 15.76
CA THR A 152 -47.23 -22.94 14.58
C THR A 152 -48.36 -23.97 14.71
N TYR A 153 -48.02 -25.19 15.16
CA TYR A 153 -49.01 -26.25 15.42
C TYR A 153 -50.04 -25.82 16.46
N LEU A 154 -49.59 -25.30 17.60
CA LEU A 154 -50.48 -24.84 18.69
C LEU A 154 -51.34 -23.66 18.28
N LYS A 155 -50.82 -22.72 17.47
CA LYS A 155 -51.60 -21.60 16.93
C LYS A 155 -52.74 -22.11 16.04
N ASN A 156 -52.46 -23.02 15.13
CA ASN A 156 -53.47 -23.58 14.23
C ASN A 156 -54.51 -24.45 14.98
N HIS A 157 -54.12 -25.13 16.07
CA HIS A 157 -55.03 -25.96 16.86
C HIS A 157 -55.78 -25.21 17.98
N ARG A 158 -55.35 -24.00 18.38
CA ARG A 158 -56.15 -23.10 19.21
C ARG A 158 -57.31 -22.47 18.43
N MET A 159 -57.11 -22.17 17.15
CA MET A 159 -58.16 -21.57 16.30
C MET A 159 -59.34 -22.53 16.06
N ASN A 160 -59.10 -23.84 16.02
CA ASN A 160 -60.15 -24.85 15.79
C ASN A 160 -60.98 -25.23 17.03
N ARG A 161 -60.63 -24.75 18.23
CA ARG A 161 -61.44 -24.96 19.45
C ARG A 161 -62.39 -23.80 19.74
N SER A 162 -62.18 -22.64 19.13
CA SER A 162 -63.02 -21.46 19.31
C SER A 162 -64.29 -21.47 18.45
N SER A 163 -64.42 -22.39 17.50
CA SER A 163 -65.56 -22.50 16.57
C SER A 163 -66.48 -23.68 16.84
N ALA A 164 -66.37 -24.30 18.03
CA ALA A 164 -67.12 -25.50 18.41
C ALA A 164 -67.97 -25.30 19.69
N LEU A 165 -68.16 -24.04 20.11
CA LEU A 165 -68.92 -23.66 21.31
C LEU A 165 -70.02 -22.60 21.05
N ASP A 166 -70.37 -22.37 19.78
CA ASP A 166 -71.53 -21.55 19.39
C ASP A 166 -72.68 -22.44 18.88
#